data_AF-S4P5X5-F1
#
_entry.id   AF-S4P5X5-F1
#
_cell.length_a   1.000
_cell.length_b   1.000
_cell.length_c   1.000
_cell.angle_alpha   90.00
_cell.angle_beta   90.00
_cell.angle_gamma   90.00
#
_symmetry.space_group_name_H-M   'P 1'
#
loop_
_entity.id
_entity.type
_entity.pdbx_description
1 polymer ?
#
loop_
_entity_poly.entity_id
_entity_poly.type
_entity_poly.pdbx_seq_one_letter_code
_entity_poly.pdbx_strand_id
1 'polypeptide(L)'
;MVVKTLCVPCFPPHYDIVNKYVNMYHTCLSTSLQDIVQTGLEGNEYVTLLSWILNTYPGAELMGNPKVNVDVSTLPPLLSDEMMQKLQDEYLQKMESNY
;
A
#
# COMPACT_ATOMS: atom_id res chain seq x y z
N MET A 1 17.00 3.72 -6.67
CA MET A 1 16.12 2.55 -6.76
C MET A 1 16.59 1.72 -7.94
N VAL A 2 16.82 0.42 -7.75
CA VAL A 2 17.44 -0.48 -8.75
C VAL A 2 16.76 -0.39 -10.11
N VAL A 3 15.42 -0.32 -10.17
CA VAL A 3 14.64 -0.20 -11.41
C VAL A 3 14.95 1.08 -12.19
N LYS A 4 15.00 2.25 -11.53
CA LYS A 4 15.33 3.51 -12.21
C LYS A 4 16.76 3.55 -12.73
N THR A 5 17.69 2.93 -12.00
CA THR A 5 19.12 2.99 -12.33
C THR A 5 19.53 1.92 -13.35
N LEU A 6 18.89 0.76 -13.35
CA LEU A 6 19.28 -0.39 -14.17
C LEU A 6 18.25 -0.77 -15.24
N CYS A 7 16.96 -0.51 -15.04
CA CYS A 7 15.92 -0.88 -16.01
C CYS A 7 15.62 0.27 -16.98
N VAL A 8 15.53 1.52 -16.55
CA VAL A 8 15.21 2.64 -17.46
C VAL A 8 16.14 2.73 -18.70
N PRO A 9 17.46 2.52 -18.59
CA PRO A 9 18.35 2.53 -19.76
C PRO A 9 18.17 1.33 -20.71
N CYS A 10 17.57 0.25 -20.22
CA CYS A 10 17.46 -1.04 -20.91
C CYS A 10 16.11 -1.23 -21.61
N PHE A 11 15.15 -0.33 -21.40
CA PHE A 11 13.80 -0.43 -21.95
C PHE A 11 13.48 0.80 -22.81
N PRO A 12 12.79 0.62 -23.95
CA PRO A 12 12.32 1.75 -24.75
C PRO A 12 11.42 2.70 -23.92
N PRO A 13 11.46 4.02 -24.15
CA PRO A 13 10.66 4.99 -23.38
C PRO A 13 9.15 4.70 -23.41
N HIS A 14 8.63 4.18 -24.52
CA HIS A 14 7.20 3.83 -24.66
C HIS A 14 6.74 2.66 -23.78
N TYR A 15 7.68 1.90 -23.19
CA TYR A 15 7.35 0.78 -22.32
C TYR A 15 6.91 1.24 -20.92
N ASP A 16 7.27 2.47 -20.56
CA ASP A 16 6.94 3.09 -19.28
C ASP A 16 7.21 2.16 -18.07
N ILE A 17 8.42 1.59 -18.09
CA ILE A 17 8.80 0.46 -17.23
C ILE A 17 8.66 0.80 -15.74
N VAL A 18 8.88 2.06 -15.36
CA VAL A 18 8.75 2.52 -13.97
C VAL A 18 7.30 2.44 -13.51
N ASN A 19 6.35 3.01 -14.27
CA ASN A 19 4.94 2.94 -13.92
C ASN A 19 4.43 1.50 -13.93
N LYS A 20 4.90 0.68 -14.87
CA LYS A 20 4.52 -0.75 -14.94
C LYS A 20 5.00 -1.53 -13.71
N TYR A 21 6.26 -1.35 -13.29
CA TYR A 21 6.76 -1.96 -12.07
C TYR A 21 6.00 -1.48 -10.83
N VAL A 22 5.74 -0.18 -10.72
CA VAL A 22 5.01 0.36 -9.58
C VAL A 22 3.60 -0.21 -9.50
N ASN A 23 2.88 -0.27 -10.62
CA ASN A 23 1.56 -0.91 -10.69
C ASN A 23 1.60 -2.39 -10.27
N MET A 24 2.59 -3.15 -10.74
CA MET A 24 2.75 -4.55 -10.35
C MET A 24 2.99 -4.69 -8.84
N TYR A 25 3.93 -3.93 -8.28
CA TYR A 25 4.20 -3.95 -6.83
C TYR A 25 2.99 -3.53 -6.00
N HIS A 26 2.31 -2.45 -6.41
CA HIS A 26 1.11 -1.97 -5.75
C HIS A 26 0.00 -3.02 -5.78
N THR A 27 -0.23 -3.68 -6.92
CA THR A 27 -1.26 -4.71 -7.07
C THR A 27 -0.98 -5.94 -6.20
N CYS A 28 0.26 -6.44 -6.22
CA CYS A 28 0.66 -7.58 -5.38
C CYS A 28 0.49 -7.24 -3.88
N LEU A 29 0.94 -6.05 -3.49
CA LEU A 29 0.82 -5.58 -2.12
C LEU A 29 -0.65 -5.44 -1.68
N SER A 30 -1.49 -4.81 -2.52
CA SER A 30 -2.93 -4.69 -2.25
C SER A 30 -3.57 -6.06 -2.05
N THR A 31 -3.25 -7.03 -2.91
CA THR A 31 -3.75 -8.40 -2.78
C THR A 31 -3.33 -9.04 -1.45
N SER A 32 -2.05 -8.95 -1.09
CA SER A 32 -1.55 -9.49 0.17
C SER A 32 -2.17 -8.81 1.40
N LEU A 33 -2.42 -7.49 1.35
CA LEU A 33 -3.09 -6.78 2.44
C LEU A 33 -4.55 -7.22 2.58
N GLN A 34 -5.25 -7.43 1.46
CA GLN A 34 -6.61 -7.94 1.48
C GLN A 34 -6.68 -9.33 2.11
N ASP A 35 -5.74 -10.21 1.78
CA ASP A 35 -5.63 -11.54 2.39
C ASP A 35 -5.41 -11.44 3.91
N ILE A 36 -4.49 -10.58 4.36
CA ILE A 36 -4.21 -10.34 5.78
C ILE A 36 -5.46 -9.86 6.53
N VAL A 37 -6.20 -8.90 5.96
CA VAL A 37 -7.44 -8.40 6.56
C VAL A 37 -8.51 -9.49 6.61
N GLN A 38 -8.58 -10.36 5.60
CA GLN A 38 -9.53 -11.48 5.57
C GLN A 38 -9.17 -12.60 6.55
N THR A 39 -7.89 -12.86 6.81
CA THR A 39 -7.45 -13.83 7.83
C THR A 39 -7.73 -13.35 9.25
N GLY A 40 -8.03 -12.06 9.42
CA GLY A 40 -8.26 -11.43 10.70
C GLY A 40 -6.94 -10.99 11.36
N LEU A 41 -7.04 -9.93 12.16
CA LEU A 41 -5.92 -9.33 12.88
C LEU A 41 -6.12 -9.42 14.39
N GLU A 42 -5.03 -9.34 15.14
CA GLU A 42 -5.00 -9.43 16.60
C GLU A 42 -4.33 -8.21 17.26
N GLY A 43 -5.00 -7.68 18.29
CA GLY A 43 -4.45 -6.65 19.17
C GLY A 43 -3.78 -5.48 18.44
N ASN A 44 -2.46 -5.38 18.56
CA ASN A 44 -1.67 -4.28 18.01
C ASN A 44 -1.54 -4.29 16.49
N GLU A 45 -1.86 -5.41 15.82
CA GLU A 45 -1.74 -5.52 14.37
C GLU A 45 -2.67 -4.56 13.63
N TYR A 46 -3.85 -4.24 14.18
CA TYR A 46 -4.75 -3.23 13.61
C TYR A 46 -4.08 -1.86 13.55
N VAL A 47 -3.47 -1.42 14.66
CA VAL A 47 -2.81 -0.11 14.74
C VAL A 47 -1.63 -0.06 13.79
N THR A 48 -0.82 -1.12 13.76
CA THR A 48 0.33 -1.22 12.87
C THR A 48 -0.11 -1.17 11.41
N LEU A 49 -1.12 -1.94 11.01
CA LEU A 49 -1.61 -2.00 9.64
C LEU A 49 -2.26 -0.68 9.20
N LEU A 50 -3.15 -0.12 10.03
CA LEU A 50 -3.81 1.16 9.75
C LEU A 50 -2.78 2.28 9.62
N SER A 51 -1.83 2.38 10.55
CA SER A 51 -0.77 3.39 10.48
C SER A 51 0.09 3.22 9.22
N TRP A 52 0.41 1.97 8.86
CA TRP A 52 1.20 1.71 7.67
C TRP A 52 0.48 2.11 6.39
N ILE A 53 -0.81 1.77 6.24
CA ILE A 53 -1.62 2.11 5.06
C ILE A 53 -1.84 3.62 4.96
N LEU A 54 -2.15 4.29 6.07
CA LEU A 54 -2.54 5.70 6.06
C LEU A 54 -1.36 6.67 6.06
N ASN A 55 -0.24 6.30 6.70
CA ASN A 55 0.89 7.22 6.91
C ASN A 55 2.15 6.79 6.16
N THR A 56 2.57 5.53 6.33
CA THR A 56 3.87 5.08 5.84
C THR A 56 3.87 4.83 4.33
N TYR A 57 2.87 4.12 3.82
CA TYR A 57 2.73 3.78 2.40
C TYR A 57 2.66 5.01 1.47
N PRO A 58 1.77 5.99 1.70
CA PRO A 58 1.74 7.21 0.90
C PRO A 58 2.89 8.17 1.23
N GLY A 59 3.63 7.94 2.32
CA GLY A 59 4.68 8.83 2.81
C GLY A 59 5.93 8.89 1.93
N ALA A 60 6.81 9.85 2.24
CA ALA A 60 8.04 10.15 1.49
C ALA A 60 9.08 9.01 1.52
N GLU A 61 8.94 8.05 2.44
CA GLU A 61 9.80 6.87 2.50
C GLU A 61 9.46 5.85 1.41
N LEU A 62 8.18 5.78 1.01
CA LEU A 62 7.66 4.81 0.04
C LEU A 62 7.10 5.51 -1.20
N MET A 63 5.78 5.54 -1.38
CA MET A 63 5.16 5.98 -2.64
C MET A 63 5.27 7.49 -2.85
N GLY A 64 5.24 8.28 -1.78
CA GLY A 64 5.43 9.73 -1.83
C GLY A 64 6.88 10.15 -2.05
N ASN A 65 7.81 9.21 -2.28
CA ASN A 65 9.22 9.54 -2.47
C ASN A 65 9.43 10.25 -3.82
N PRO A 66 10.00 11.48 -3.83
CA PRO A 66 10.21 12.24 -5.07
C PRO A 66 11.15 11.52 -6.06
N LYS A 67 11.97 10.58 -5.58
CA LYS A 67 12.84 9.77 -6.44
C LYS A 67 12.08 8.71 -7.23
N VAL A 68 10.84 8.37 -6.85
CA VAL A 68 10.01 7.40 -7.57
C VAL A 68 9.39 8.04 -8.81
N ASN A 69 9.07 9.34 -8.78
CA ASN A 69 8.45 10.09 -9.89
C ASN A 69 7.26 9.34 -10.51
N VAL A 70 6.40 8.79 -9.66
CA VAL A 70 5.12 8.20 -10.05
C VAL A 70 4.03 9.03 -9.41
N ASP A 71 2.98 9.27 -10.17
CA ASP A 71 1.79 9.93 -9.66
C ASP A 71 0.96 8.91 -8.86
N VAL A 72 1.17 8.90 -7.54
CA VAL A 72 0.48 8.00 -6.61
C VAL A 72 -1.04 8.18 -6.66
N SER A 73 -1.53 9.36 -7.07
CA SER A 73 -2.97 9.61 -7.19
C SER A 73 -3.65 8.81 -8.30
N THR A 74 -2.86 8.25 -9.23
CA THR A 74 -3.36 7.37 -10.30
C THR A 74 -3.50 5.91 -9.87
N LEU A 75 -2.96 5.55 -8.70
CA LEU A 75 -3.05 4.20 -8.17
C LEU A 75 -4.39 4.01 -7.43
N PRO A 76 -5.01 2.82 -7.55
CA PRO A 76 -6.18 2.50 -6.76
C PRO A 76 -5.83 2.47 -5.25
N PRO A 77 -6.83 2.56 -4.37
CA PRO A 77 -6.59 2.37 -2.94
C PRO A 77 -6.12 0.93 -2.65
N LEU A 78 -5.24 0.78 -1.65
CA LEU A 78 -4.70 -0.55 -1.26
C LEU A 78 -5.78 -1.51 -0.76
N LEU A 79 -6.83 -0.98 -0.14
CA LEU A 79 -8.01 -1.70 0.32
C LEU A 79 -9.24 -1.00 -0.26
N SER A 80 -10.31 -1.74 -0.53
CA SER A 80 -11.59 -1.11 -0.84
C SER A 80 -12.10 -0.32 0.36
N ASP A 81 -12.94 0.70 0.10
CA ASP A 81 -13.54 1.50 1.16
C ASP A 81 -14.30 0.64 2.18
N GLU A 82 -14.97 -0.41 1.70
CA GLU A 82 -15.66 -1.39 2.54
C GLU A 82 -14.70 -2.16 3.47
N MET A 83 -13.57 -2.65 2.95
CA MET A 83 -12.58 -3.36 3.76
C MET A 83 -11.88 -2.42 4.74
N MET A 84 -11.63 -1.19 4.32
CA MET A 84 -11.05 -0.15 5.18
C MET A 84 -12.00 0.20 6.33
N GLN A 85 -13.29 0.39 6.05
CA GLN A 85 -14.29 0.65 7.07
C GLN A 85 -14.39 -0.52 8.05
N LYS A 86 -14.50 -1.75 7.53
CA LYS A 86 -14.54 -2.96 8.35
C LYS A 86 -13.33 -3.06 9.29
N LEU A 87 -12.13 -2.79 8.77
CA LEU A 87 -10.90 -2.83 9.55
C LEU A 87 -10.89 -1.81 10.69
N GLN A 88 -11.41 -0.59 10.45
CA GLN A 88 -11.55 0.44 11.48
C GLN A 88 -12.61 0.08 12.52
N ASP A 89 -13.74 -0.47 12.10
CA ASP A 89 -14.81 -0.90 13.00
C ASP A 89 -14.35 -2.03 13.93
N GLU A 90 -13.67 -3.04 13.38
CA GLU A 90 -13.09 -4.15 14.17
C GLU A 90 -12.04 -3.66 15.17
N TYR A 91 -11.22 -2.67 14.77
CA TYR A 91 -10.27 -2.04 15.66
C TYR A 91 -10.97 -1.35 16.84
N LEU A 92 -11.98 -0.52 16.57
CA LEU A 92 -12.73 0.20 17.61
C LEU A 92 -13.44 -0.77 18.56
N GLN A 93 -14.13 -1.79 18.04
CA GLN A 93 -14.81 -2.80 18.85
C GLN A 93 -13.84 -3.55 19.78
N LYS A 94 -12.65 -3.90 19.28
CA LYS A 94 -11.62 -4.55 20.11
C LYS A 94 -11.05 -3.59 21.15
N MET A 95 -10.89 -2.31 20.85
CA MET A 95 -10.45 -1.33 21.86
C MET A 95 -11.47 -1.15 22.97
N GLU A 96 -12.76 -1.05 22.62
CA GLU A 96 -13.85 -0.91 23.59
C GLU A 96 -14.01 -2.15 24.47
N SER A 97 -13.81 -3.35 23.92
CA SER A 97 -13.90 -4.61 24.68
C SER A 97 -12.69 -4.89 25.59
N ASN A 98 -11.58 -4.16 25.43
CA ASN A 98 -10.39 -4.26 26.28
C ASN A 98 -10.41 -3.25 27.46
N TYR A 99 -11.51 -2.53 27.64
CA TYR A 99 -11.80 -1.62 28.75
C TYR A 99 -12.95 -2.14 29.62
#